data_AF-A0A8R7R4U1-F1
#
_entry.id   AF-A0A8R7R4U1-F1
#
_cell.length_a   1.000
_cell.length_b   1.000
_cell.length_c   1.000
_cell.angle_alpha   90.00
_cell.angle_beta   90.00
_cell.angle_gamma   90.00
#
_symmetry.space_group_name_H-M   'P 1'
#
loop_
_entity.id
_entity.type
_entity.pdbx_description
1 polymer ?
#
loop_
_entity_poly.entity_id
_entity_poly.type
_entity_poly.pdbx_seq_one_letter_code
_entity_poly.pdbx_strand_id
1 'polypeptide(L)'
;MCCLTLPIFPLAALMTEKWAQRKLIRDHVSILLHIIITTTVLIYPVVVILKCESAVLSGFVLMFIASITWLKLVSFAHTNYDIRVLSQSIEKGATHGSSIDEENIKGPTINSVVYFMLAPTLCYQPSYPRTAFTRKGWVTRQLIKCVVFTGLMGFIIEQVCLLRDP
;
A
#
# COMPACT_ATOMS: atom_id res chain seq x y z
N MET A 1 -12.88 -6.12 13.08
CA MET A 1 -11.99 -5.36 13.99
C MET A 1 -10.52 -5.41 13.56
N CYS A 2 -9.99 -6.54 13.09
CA CYS A 2 -8.58 -6.69 12.70
C CYS A 2 -8.14 -5.84 11.48
N CYS A 3 -9.04 -5.47 10.57
CA CYS A 3 -8.70 -4.61 9.43
C CYS A 3 -8.38 -3.16 9.84
N LEU A 4 -8.86 -2.71 11.02
CA LEU A 4 -8.64 -1.34 11.51
C LEU A 4 -7.21 -1.14 12.04
N THR A 5 -6.49 -2.22 12.34
CA THR A 5 -5.09 -2.15 12.80
C THR A 5 -4.10 -2.16 11.63
N LEU A 6 -4.51 -2.57 10.43
CA LEU A 6 -3.67 -2.55 9.23
C LEU A 6 -3.09 -1.18 8.87
N PRO A 7 -3.79 -0.03 9.00
CA PRO A 7 -3.20 1.29 8.75
C PRO A 7 -2.09 1.69 9.73
N ILE A 8 -1.93 0.99 10.86
CA ILE A 8 -0.85 1.25 11.82
C ILE A 8 0.52 0.95 11.19
N PHE A 9 0.62 -0.08 10.34
CA PHE A 9 1.89 -0.46 9.70
C PHE A 9 2.39 0.58 8.68
N PRO A 10 1.56 1.13 7.76
CA PRO A 10 1.87 2.32 6.99
C PRO A 10 2.35 3.52 7.81
N LEU A 11 1.70 3.80 8.95
CA LEU A 11 2.10 4.89 9.83
C LEU A 11 3.46 4.64 10.48
N ALA A 12 3.74 3.39 10.88
CA ALA A 12 5.04 3.01 11.40
C ALA A 12 6.13 3.21 10.33
N ALA A 13 5.91 2.70 9.10
CA ALA A 13 6.86 2.87 7.98
C ALA A 13 7.10 4.35 7.63
N LEU A 14 6.08 5.20 7.75
CA LEU A 14 6.21 6.65 7.59
C LEU A 14 7.12 7.27 8.65
N MET A 15 6.98 6.87 9.91
CA MET A 15 7.79 7.39 11.00
C MET A 15 9.26 6.98 10.86
N THR A 16 9.51 5.73 10.46
CA THR A 16 10.86 5.23 10.21
C THR A 16 11.54 5.97 9.08
N GLU A 17 10.80 6.29 8.03
CA GLU A 17 11.32 7.09 6.92
C GLU A 17 11.60 8.54 7.32
N LYS A 18 10.71 9.18 8.09
CA LYS A 18 10.95 10.52 8.62
C LYS A 18 12.19 10.61 9.50
N TRP A 19 12.47 9.58 10.30
CA TRP A 19 13.68 9.52 11.12
C TRP A 19 14.93 9.30 10.27
N ALA A 20 14.86 8.44 9.25
CA ALA A 20 15.95 8.22 8.30
C ALA A 20 16.32 9.52 7.56
N GLN A 21 15.32 10.30 7.10
CA GLN A 21 15.56 11.56 6.40
C GLN A 21 16.17 12.66 7.28
N ARG A 22 15.85 12.67 8.58
CA ARG A 22 16.48 13.59 9.54
C ARG A 22 17.93 13.19 9.89
N LYS A 23 18.50 12.19 9.21
CA LYS A 23 19.82 11.59 9.50
C LYS A 23 19.94 11.13 10.97
N LEU A 24 18.81 10.83 11.64
CA LEU A 24 18.79 10.34 13.03
C LEU A 24 19.14 8.86 13.13
N ILE A 25 18.90 8.10 12.06
CA ILE A 25 19.07 6.66 12.00
C ILE A 25 20.02 6.33 10.84
N ARG A 26 20.93 5.38 11.06
CA ARG A 26 21.85 4.87 10.03
C ARG A 26 21.09 4.09 8.95
N ASP A 27 21.55 4.17 7.69
CA ASP A 27 20.85 3.58 6.53
C ASP A 27 20.54 2.09 6.71
N HIS A 28 21.50 1.29 7.19
CA HIS A 28 21.29 -0.13 7.47
C HIS A 28 20.18 -0.40 8.50
N VAL A 29 20.09 0.43 9.54
CA VAL A 29 19.07 0.27 10.59
C VAL A 29 17.69 0.63 10.04
N SER A 30 17.60 1.64 9.18
CA SER A 30 16.35 1.98 8.48
C SER A 30 15.87 0.80 7.61
N ILE A 31 16.76 0.19 6.81
CA ILE A 31 16.41 -0.97 5.97
C ILE A 31 15.94 -2.15 6.83
N LEU A 32 16.67 -2.49 7.89
CA LEU A 32 16.29 -3.59 8.80
C LEU A 32 14.91 -3.34 9.42
N LEU A 33 14.62 -2.10 9.81
CA LEU A 33 13.34 -1.76 10.40
C LEU A 33 12.18 -1.89 9.39
N HIS A 34 12.39 -1.50 8.13
CA HIS A 34 11.40 -1.72 7.06
C HIS A 34 11.18 -3.21 6.77
N ILE A 35 12.23 -4.04 6.83
CA ILE A 35 12.10 -5.51 6.70
C ILE A 35 11.24 -6.05 7.85
N ILE A 36 11.51 -5.67 9.10
CA ILE A 36 10.73 -6.11 10.25
C ILE A 36 9.26 -5.69 10.12
N ILE A 37 8.99 -4.44 9.74
CA ILE A 37 7.62 -3.92 9.57
C ILE A 37 6.88 -4.71 8.48
N THR A 38 7.50 -4.90 7.31
CA THR A 38 6.88 -5.62 6.19
C THR A 38 6.66 -7.10 6.49
N THR A 39 7.60 -7.77 7.17
CA THR A 39 7.42 -9.15 7.62
C THR A 39 6.27 -9.27 8.63
N THR A 40 6.15 -8.32 9.58
CA THR A 40 5.09 -8.32 10.58
C THR A 40 3.70 -8.17 9.94
N VAL A 41 3.57 -7.38 8.87
CA VAL A 41 2.32 -7.18 8.13
C VAL A 41 1.79 -8.48 7.52
N LEU A 42 2.66 -9.37 7.04
CA LEU A 42 2.25 -10.67 6.50
C LEU A 42 1.95 -11.70 7.58
N ILE A 43 2.71 -11.70 8.68
CA ILE A 43 2.52 -12.65 9.78
C ILE A 43 1.23 -12.36 10.55
N TYR A 44 0.90 -11.08 10.74
CA TYR A 44 -0.29 -10.65 11.48
C TYR A 44 -1.62 -11.30 11.00
N PRO A 45 -2.03 -11.23 9.72
CA PRO A 45 -3.27 -11.83 9.26
C PRO A 45 -3.24 -13.37 9.40
N VAL A 46 -2.09 -14.02 9.22
CA VAL A 46 -1.94 -15.47 9.40
C VAL A 46 -2.23 -15.88 10.84
N VAL A 47 -1.62 -15.19 11.81
CA VAL A 47 -1.85 -15.47 13.23
C VAL A 47 -3.31 -15.22 13.62
N VAL A 48 -3.90 -14.13 13.14
CA VAL A 48 -5.31 -13.80 13.42
C VAL A 48 -6.26 -14.87 12.88
N ILE A 49 -6.04 -15.35 11.65
CA ILE A 49 -6.88 -16.38 11.04
C ILE A 49 -6.78 -17.70 11.81
N LEU A 50 -5.58 -18.10 12.20
CA LEU A 50 -5.36 -19.32 12.98
C LEU A 50 -5.97 -19.27 14.39
N LYS A 51 -6.13 -18.06 14.96
CA LYS A 51 -6.64 -17.89 16.33
C LYS A 51 -8.15 -17.66 16.42
N CYS A 52 -8.79 -17.14 15.37
CA CYS A 52 -10.16 -16.64 15.45
C CYS A 52 -11.24 -17.55 14.82
N GLU A 53 -10.93 -18.78 14.36
CA GLU A 53 -11.88 -19.64 13.61
C GLU A 53 -12.76 -18.85 12.62
N SER A 54 -12.12 -18.00 11.82
CA SER A 54 -12.83 -17.05 10.97
C SER A 54 -13.49 -17.76 9.79
N ALA A 55 -14.65 -17.27 9.36
CA ALA A 55 -15.24 -17.70 8.10
C ALA A 55 -14.23 -17.56 6.95
N VAL A 56 -14.21 -18.54 6.05
CA VAL A 56 -13.20 -18.64 4.96
C VAL A 56 -13.15 -17.34 4.13
N LEU A 57 -14.31 -16.74 3.86
CA LEU A 57 -14.41 -15.49 3.10
C LEU A 57 -13.74 -14.31 3.82
N SER A 58 -13.94 -14.15 5.13
CA SER A 58 -13.31 -13.05 5.90
C SER A 58 -11.80 -13.25 6.03
N GLY A 59 -11.33 -14.49 6.17
CA GLY A 59 -9.89 -14.80 6.15
C GLY A 59 -9.25 -14.46 4.81
N PHE A 60 -9.91 -14.82 3.71
CA PHE A 60 -9.46 -14.47 2.35
C PHE A 60 -9.36 -12.96 2.14
N VAL A 61 -10.41 -12.20 2.51
CA VAL A 61 -10.41 -10.73 2.38
C VAL A 61 -9.30 -10.10 3.21
N LEU A 62 -9.09 -10.57 4.45
CA LEU A 62 -8.02 -10.06 5.32
C LEU A 62 -6.63 -10.32 4.72
N MET A 63 -6.38 -11.53 4.23
CA MET A 63 -5.12 -11.88 3.56
C MET A 63 -4.90 -11.04 2.30
N PHE A 64 -5.95 -10.84 1.50
CA PHE A 64 -5.85 -10.07 0.26
C PHE A 64 -5.48 -8.60 0.55
N ILE A 65 -6.15 -7.97 1.52
CA ILE A 65 -5.83 -6.61 1.96
C ILE A 65 -4.40 -6.55 2.52
N ALA A 66 -4.00 -7.52 3.35
CA ALA A 66 -2.66 -7.56 3.92
C ALA A 66 -1.57 -7.68 2.84
N SER A 67 -1.78 -8.53 1.83
CA SER A 67 -0.89 -8.65 0.67
C SER A 67 -0.77 -7.33 -0.11
N ILE A 68 -1.89 -6.63 -0.34
CA ILE A 68 -1.86 -5.29 -0.97
C ILE A 68 -1.05 -4.31 -0.13
N THR A 69 -1.28 -4.27 1.19
CA THR A 69 -0.53 -3.37 2.08
C THR A 69 0.95 -3.72 2.14
N TRP A 70 1.30 -5.01 2.10
CA TRP A 70 2.68 -5.46 2.05
C TRP A 70 3.37 -5.00 0.77
N LEU A 71 2.76 -5.22 -0.40
CA LEU A 71 3.30 -4.76 -1.69
C LEU A 71 3.49 -3.24 -1.71
N LYS A 72 2.52 -2.49 -1.19
CA LYS A 72 2.61 -1.02 -1.07
C LYS A 72 3.76 -0.60 -0.16
N LEU A 73 3.93 -1.24 1.00
CA LEU A 73 5.01 -0.93 1.95
C LEU A 73 6.40 -1.26 1.41
N VAL A 74 6.52 -2.39 0.71
CA VAL A 74 7.76 -2.77 0.03
C VAL A 74 8.12 -1.74 -1.02
N SER A 75 7.17 -1.39 -1.91
CA SER A 75 7.42 -0.35 -2.91
C SER A 75 7.77 1.01 -2.28
N PHE A 76 7.08 1.39 -1.21
CA PHE A 76 7.38 2.61 -0.47
C PHE A 76 8.82 2.60 0.09
N ALA A 77 9.26 1.50 0.70
CA ALA A 77 10.61 1.39 1.25
C ALA A 77 11.68 1.50 0.16
N HIS A 78 11.50 0.83 -0.98
CA HIS A 78 12.44 0.87 -2.11
C HIS A 78 12.54 2.26 -2.73
N THR A 79 11.41 2.87 -3.09
CA THR A 79 11.42 4.19 -3.72
C THR A 79 12.02 5.26 -2.80
N ASN A 80 11.74 5.22 -1.49
CA ASN A 80 12.36 6.19 -0.58
C ASN A 80 13.85 5.92 -0.36
N TYR A 81 14.29 4.65 -0.35
CA TYR A 81 15.71 4.32 -0.34
C TYR A 81 16.42 4.91 -1.56
N ASP A 82 15.85 4.73 -2.76
CA ASP A 82 16.41 5.27 -4.00
C ASP A 82 16.49 6.80 -3.98
N ILE A 83 15.43 7.48 -3.50
CA ILE A 83 15.43 8.95 -3.33
C ILE A 83 16.52 9.41 -2.36
N ARG A 84 16.76 8.69 -1.27
CA ARG A 84 17.85 9.03 -0.33
C ARG A 84 19.22 8.87 -0.98
N VAL A 85 19.46 7.76 -1.66
CA VAL A 85 20.74 7.53 -2.38
C VAL A 85 20.97 8.61 -3.43
N LEU A 86 19.93 8.98 -4.18
CA LEU A 86 19.97 10.07 -5.15
C LEU A 86 20.22 11.44 -4.49
N SER A 87 19.59 11.73 -3.36
CA SER A 87 19.82 12.99 -2.65
C SER A 87 21.27 13.11 -2.13
N GLN A 88 21.87 12.01 -1.68
CA GLN A 88 23.26 11.97 -1.23
C GLN A 88 24.26 12.13 -2.39
N SER A 89 23.95 11.60 -3.58
CA SER A 89 24.81 11.75 -4.76
C SER A 89 24.77 13.19 -5.30
N ILE A 90 23.61 13.85 -5.25
CA ILE A 90 23.46 15.27 -5.60
C ILE A 90 24.26 16.14 -4.61
N GLU A 91 24.15 15.90 -3.29
CA GLU A 91 24.89 16.63 -2.24
C GLU A 91 26.42 16.54 -2.43
N LYS A 92 26.93 15.41 -2.97
CA LYS A 92 28.37 15.15 -3.16
C LYS A 92 28.98 15.72 -4.44
N GLY A 93 28.24 16.50 -5.23
CA GLY A 93 28.82 17.31 -6.33
C GLY A 93 28.62 16.78 -7.75
N ALA A 94 27.63 15.93 -8.00
CA ALA A 94 27.20 15.62 -9.37
C ALA A 94 26.43 16.80 -9.99
N THR A 95 27.16 17.86 -10.35
CA THR A 95 26.67 18.93 -11.21
C THR A 95 26.58 18.39 -12.63
N HIS A 96 25.52 17.66 -12.97
CA HIS A 96 25.17 17.43 -14.36
C HIS A 96 23.65 17.51 -14.52
N GLY A 97 23.24 18.56 -15.22
CA GLY A 97 21.84 18.89 -15.47
C GLY A 97 21.05 17.71 -16.00
N SER A 98 20.06 17.32 -15.23
CA SER A 98 18.89 16.63 -15.73
C SER A 98 17.72 17.10 -14.89
N SER A 99 16.56 17.21 -15.54
CA SER A 99 15.27 17.67 -15.05
C SER A 99 14.70 16.80 -13.91
N ILE A 100 15.45 16.61 -12.83
CA ILE A 100 14.96 15.91 -11.65
C ILE A 100 14.12 16.92 -10.87
N ASP A 101 12.80 16.79 -10.98
CA ASP A 101 11.86 17.66 -10.27
C ASP A 101 12.20 17.67 -8.77
N GLU A 102 12.38 18.86 -8.19
CA GLU A 102 12.59 19.05 -6.74
C GLU A 102 11.50 18.37 -5.91
N GLU A 103 10.29 18.22 -6.47
CA GLU A 103 9.18 17.50 -5.85
C GLU A 103 9.46 16.00 -5.67
N ASN A 104 10.23 15.36 -6.57
CA ASN A 104 10.60 13.95 -6.46
C ASN A 104 11.72 13.70 -5.43
N ILE A 105 12.55 14.71 -5.15
CA ILE A 105 13.63 14.64 -4.15
C ILE A 105 13.09 14.90 -2.74
N LYS A 106 11.94 15.58 -2.63
CA LYS A 106 11.31 15.87 -1.35
C LYS A 106 10.78 14.60 -0.69
N GLY A 107 11.03 14.48 0.62
CA GLY A 107 10.61 13.33 1.39
C GLY A 107 9.09 13.11 1.48
N PRO A 108 8.68 11.88 1.87
CA PRO A 108 7.27 11.51 1.87
C PRO A 108 6.47 12.36 2.87
N THR A 109 5.43 13.00 2.36
CA THR A 109 4.48 13.76 3.17
C THR A 109 3.36 12.83 3.64
N ILE A 110 2.78 13.08 4.82
CA ILE A 110 1.66 12.27 5.33
C ILE A 110 0.53 12.20 4.29
N ASN A 111 0.20 13.33 3.67
CA ASN A 111 -0.85 13.42 2.65
C ASN A 111 -0.55 12.56 1.40
N SER A 112 0.70 12.51 0.93
CA SER A 112 1.05 11.72 -0.25
C SER A 112 0.97 10.22 0.04
N VAL A 113 1.31 9.80 1.26
CA VAL A 113 1.22 8.39 1.66
C VAL A 113 -0.22 7.98 1.96
N VAL A 114 -1.02 8.84 2.58
CA VAL A 114 -2.48 8.59 2.72
C VAL A 114 -3.11 8.45 1.35
N TYR A 115 -2.78 9.33 0.40
CA TYR A 115 -3.24 9.23 -0.98
C TYR A 115 -2.78 7.91 -1.62
N PHE A 116 -1.51 7.53 -1.49
CA PHE A 116 -0.97 6.29 -2.02
C PHE A 116 -1.68 5.06 -1.47
N MET A 117 -2.00 5.03 -0.17
CA MET A 117 -2.71 3.89 0.44
C MET A 117 -4.12 3.71 -0.14
N LEU A 118 -4.78 4.81 -0.51
CA LEU A 118 -6.11 4.79 -1.13
C LEU A 118 -6.08 4.60 -2.66
N ALA A 119 -4.97 4.96 -3.30
CA ALA A 119 -4.83 4.86 -4.75
C ALA A 119 -4.83 3.38 -5.20
N PRO A 120 -5.44 3.06 -6.36
CA PRO A 120 -5.46 1.72 -6.93
C PRO A 120 -4.13 1.38 -7.62
N THR A 121 -3.01 1.60 -6.93
CA THR A 121 -1.65 1.37 -7.42
C THR A 121 -0.84 0.62 -6.38
N LEU A 122 0.12 -0.21 -6.83
CA LEU A 122 1.04 -0.94 -5.93
C LEU A 122 2.41 -0.27 -5.86
N CYS A 123 2.80 0.46 -6.91
CA CYS A 123 4.07 1.17 -6.99
C CYS A 123 3.93 2.57 -6.39
N TYR A 124 4.75 2.89 -5.38
CA TYR A 124 4.86 4.21 -4.79
C TYR A 124 5.58 5.17 -5.74
N GLN A 125 5.03 6.36 -5.90
CA GLN A 125 5.64 7.45 -6.65
C GLN A 125 5.51 8.76 -5.84
N PRO A 126 6.55 9.61 -5.76
CA PRO A 126 6.47 10.87 -5.02
C PRO A 126 5.37 11.81 -5.54
N SER A 127 5.24 11.90 -6.86
CA SER A 127 4.21 12.69 -7.54
C SER A 127 3.42 11.81 -8.51
N TYR A 128 2.12 11.66 -8.27
CA TYR A 128 1.22 10.90 -9.16
C TYR A 128 0.54 11.82 -10.18
N PRO A 129 0.36 11.38 -11.44
CA PRO A 129 -0.40 12.13 -12.42
C PRO A 129 -1.84 12.31 -11.95
N ARG A 130 -2.31 13.56 -11.91
CA ARG A 130 -3.67 13.89 -11.50
C ARG A 130 -4.51 14.32 -12.70
N THR A 131 -5.77 13.87 -12.70
CA THR A 131 -6.75 14.34 -13.68
C THR A 131 -7.27 15.71 -13.27
N ALA A 132 -7.53 16.60 -14.24
CA ALA A 132 -8.01 17.94 -13.98
C ALA A 132 -9.43 17.95 -13.35
N PHE A 133 -10.27 16.97 -13.70
CA PHE A 133 -11.64 16.88 -13.22
C PHE A 133 -12.07 15.44 -12.94
N THR A 134 -12.78 15.24 -11.81
CA THR A 134 -13.37 13.93 -11.46
C THR A 134 -14.71 13.74 -12.16
N ARG A 135 -14.80 12.76 -13.07
CA ARG A 135 -16.02 12.42 -13.82
C ARG A 135 -17.00 11.60 -12.96
N LYS A 136 -17.72 12.28 -12.05
CA LYS A 136 -18.62 11.62 -11.06
C LYS A 136 -19.61 10.65 -11.71
N GLY A 137 -20.26 11.03 -12.81
CA GLY A 137 -21.21 10.16 -13.51
C GLY A 137 -20.60 8.90 -14.11
N TRP A 138 -19.31 8.92 -14.48
CA TRP A 138 -18.60 7.72 -14.93
C TRP A 138 -18.29 6.79 -13.76
N VAL A 139 -17.83 7.35 -12.63
CA VAL A 139 -17.53 6.58 -11.40
C VAL A 139 -18.78 5.89 -10.86
N THR A 140 -19.91 6.61 -10.77
CA THR A 140 -21.17 6.03 -10.30
C THR A 140 -21.64 4.89 -11.21
N ARG A 141 -21.52 5.05 -12.54
CA ARG A 141 -21.83 3.96 -13.49
C ARG A 141 -20.95 2.74 -13.27
N GLN A 142 -19.67 2.93 -12.98
CA GLN A 142 -18.75 1.82 -12.72
C GLN A 142 -19.08 1.11 -11.39
N LEU A 143 -19.45 1.86 -10.35
CA LEU A 143 -19.88 1.29 -9.07
C LEU A 143 -21.15 0.45 -9.22
N ILE A 144 -22.15 0.92 -9.98
CA ILE A 144 -23.37 0.16 -10.25
C ILE A 144 -23.02 -1.17 -10.95
N LYS A 145 -22.14 -1.13 -11.96
CA LYS A 145 -21.67 -2.35 -12.63
C LYS A 145 -21.00 -3.31 -11.65
N CYS A 146 -20.12 -2.84 -10.77
CA CYS A 146 -19.48 -3.67 -9.77
C CYS A 146 -20.51 -4.36 -8.86
N VAL A 147 -21.51 -3.62 -8.35
CA VAL A 147 -22.56 -4.21 -7.49
C VAL A 147 -23.36 -5.28 -8.23
N VAL A 148 -23.78 -5.01 -9.48
CA VAL A 148 -24.54 -5.97 -10.30
C VAL A 148 -23.71 -7.23 -10.57
N PHE A 149 -22.44 -7.09 -10.97
CA PHE A 149 -21.57 -8.25 -11.22
C PHE A 149 -21.26 -9.04 -9.95
N THR A 150 -20.99 -8.39 -8.83
CA THR A 150 -20.76 -9.08 -7.55
C THR A 150 -22.01 -9.84 -7.09
N GLY A 151 -23.20 -9.23 -7.21
CA GLY A 151 -24.47 -9.89 -6.89
C GLY A 151 -24.77 -11.08 -7.80
N LEU A 152 -24.54 -10.94 -9.11
CA LEU A 152 -24.70 -12.03 -10.08
C LEU A 152 -23.74 -13.18 -9.82
N MET A 153 -22.47 -12.90 -9.48
CA MET A 153 -21.50 -13.94 -9.11
C MET A 153 -21.94 -14.68 -7.83
N GLY A 154 -22.43 -13.95 -6.82
CA GLY A 154 -22.99 -14.56 -5.61
C GLY A 154 -24.19 -15.47 -5.93
N PHE A 155 -25.12 -15.01 -6.77
CA PHE A 155 -26.27 -15.80 -7.19
C PHE A 155 -25.85 -17.09 -7.92
N ILE A 156 -24.91 -17.01 -8.86
CA ILE A 156 -24.40 -18.19 -9.57
C ILE A 156 -23.76 -19.19 -8.61
N ILE A 157 -22.96 -18.73 -7.65
CA ILE A 157 -22.32 -19.60 -6.65
C ILE A 157 -23.38 -20.36 -5.84
N GLU A 158 -24.41 -19.67 -5.35
CA GLU A 158 -25.52 -20.29 -4.61
C GLU A 158 -26.24 -21.36 -5.45
N GLN A 159 -26.56 -21.06 -6.71
CA GLN A 159 -27.23 -22.02 -7.60
C GLN A 159 -26.34 -23.25 -7.89
N VAL A 160 -25.05 -23.05 -8.12
CA VAL A 160 -24.10 -24.14 -8.41
C VAL A 160 -23.85 -25.01 -7.18
N CYS A 161 -23.80 -24.42 -5.98
CA CYS A 161 -23.67 -25.17 -4.74
C CYS A 161 -24.93 -25.98 -4.44
N LEU A 162 -26.13 -25.39 -4.56
CA LEU A 162 -27.41 -26.07 -4.29
C LEU A 162 -27.73 -27.19 -5.29
N LEU A 163 -27.32 -27.08 -6.55
CA LEU A 163 -27.47 -28.14 -7.54
C LEU A 163 -26.49 -29.32 -7.35
N ARG A 164 -25.50 -29.18 -6.47
CA ARG A 164 -24.43 -30.17 -6.26
C ARG A 164 -24.59 -31.00 -4.98
N ASP A 165 -25.56 -30.68 -4.14
CA ASP A 165 -25.96 -31.52 -3.01
C ASP A 165 -26.98 -32.59 -3.48
N PRO A 166 -26.65 -33.89 -3.42
CA PRO A 166 -27.57 -34.98 -3.79
C PRO A 166 -28.67 -35.26 -2.76
#